data_AF-A0A919XC16-F1
#
_entry.id   AF-A0A919XC16-F1
#
_cell.length_a   1.000
_cell.length_b   1.000
_cell.length_c   1.000
_cell.angle_alpha   90.00
_cell.angle_beta   90.00
_cell.angle_gamma   90.00
#
_symmetry.space_group_name_H-M   'P 1'
#
loop_
_entity.id
_entity.type
_entity.pdbx_description
1 polymer ?
#
loop_
_entity_poly.entity_id
_entity_poly.type
_entity_poly.pdbx_seq_one_letter_code
_entity_poly.pdbx_strand_id
1 'polypeptide(L)'
;MSRAQDTKPVYPDKQESVTGFESTYELYRPRIRKYFSLKLNPMVADDLTQQVFLKAVENIHTFKGRSNLFTWIFNIAQNTVKNEYRRISRKKESPFDFTAYESQSISLEFTNYVDFRIDIGAALNQLDEVDQEIIALRFFVDCTLPEIAKIVEMRESAVKNRLYRSLEKLRKELKEWGDITIMSIQDLISIVNKGNNEGTNNRLKKVHHDLFVELSKHVERVSSKYNHDPSRKVVIEIYPDLPTFHQAVGEADAPNWFMGTYEGHILKIVSPLNPGPEHTYQSILKSTVHLFTMWLISDINPNVPKWIRQGIGGYEAKQMTEDFLKGSTEEAIRNLEIPSFEELNNDTWDFETMKGFQFSYMFVEFVVEKYGIDALNKLIRAPHAFNEIFQCSESELHMKMVEYLRSPAPQ
;
A
#
# COMPACT_ATOMS: atom_id res chain seq x y z
N MET A 1 -17.93 -19.33 -5.28
CA MET A 1 -19.09 -19.87 -6.04
C MET A 1 -20.21 -18.84 -6.00
N SER A 2 -20.58 -18.26 -7.14
CA SER A 2 -21.91 -17.69 -7.36
C SER A 2 -22.19 -17.79 -8.86
N ARG A 3 -22.94 -18.83 -9.25
CA ARG A 3 -23.48 -19.00 -10.60
C ARG A 3 -24.75 -18.15 -10.65
N ALA A 4 -24.72 -17.01 -11.31
CA ALA A 4 -25.95 -16.33 -11.71
C ALA A 4 -26.60 -17.19 -12.81
N GLN A 5 -27.76 -17.74 -12.51
CA GLN A 5 -28.59 -18.47 -13.46
C GLN A 5 -29.09 -17.50 -14.53
N ASP A 6 -28.77 -17.81 -15.79
CA ASP A 6 -29.38 -17.18 -16.97
C ASP A 6 -30.90 -17.37 -16.92
N THR A 7 -31.61 -16.32 -16.55
CA THR A 7 -33.06 -16.24 -16.70
C THR A 7 -33.36 -15.77 -18.13
N LYS A 8 -34.26 -16.49 -18.81
CA LYS A 8 -34.62 -16.26 -20.21
C LYS A 8 -35.09 -14.81 -20.44
N PRO A 9 -34.75 -14.17 -21.58
CA PRO A 9 -35.23 -12.83 -21.88
C PRO A 9 -36.75 -12.82 -21.98
N VAL A 10 -37.38 -11.93 -21.21
CA VAL A 10 -38.81 -11.64 -21.27
C VAL A 10 -39.05 -10.77 -22.52
N TYR A 11 -39.88 -11.25 -23.44
CA TYR A 11 -40.27 -10.50 -24.63
C TYR A 11 -41.59 -9.76 -24.37
N PRO A 12 -41.72 -8.49 -24.77
CA PRO A 12 -42.98 -7.78 -24.67
C PRO A 12 -43.93 -8.27 -25.77
N ASP A 13 -44.93 -9.05 -25.39
CA ASP A 13 -46.13 -9.21 -26.19
C ASP A 13 -46.97 -7.92 -26.09
N LYS A 14 -47.65 -7.58 -27.18
CA LYS A 14 -48.37 -6.31 -27.31
C LYS A 14 -49.41 -6.19 -26.18
N GLN A 15 -49.23 -5.17 -25.33
CA GLN A 15 -50.12 -4.69 -24.25
C GLN A 15 -49.75 -5.02 -22.79
N GLU A 16 -48.68 -5.77 -22.49
CA GLU A 16 -48.15 -5.89 -21.10
C GLU A 16 -46.77 -5.18 -20.90
N SER A 17 -46.40 -4.30 -21.84
CA SER A 17 -45.01 -3.98 -22.16
C SER A 17 -44.35 -2.81 -21.40
N VAL A 18 -44.70 -2.55 -20.14
CA VAL A 18 -44.01 -1.52 -19.32
C VAL A 18 -43.08 -2.16 -18.29
N THR A 19 -43.55 -3.21 -17.60
CA THR A 19 -42.81 -3.89 -16.52
C THR A 19 -41.59 -4.69 -17.01
N GLY A 20 -41.65 -5.25 -18.23
CA GLY A 20 -40.53 -6.01 -18.82
C GLY A 20 -39.35 -5.14 -19.25
N PHE A 21 -39.61 -3.92 -19.75
CA PHE A 21 -38.53 -3.01 -20.13
C PHE A 21 -37.97 -2.26 -18.92
N GLU A 22 -38.80 -1.95 -17.92
CA GLU A 22 -38.36 -1.34 -16.67
C GLU A 22 -37.30 -2.21 -15.94
N SER A 23 -37.52 -3.52 -15.83
CA SER A 23 -36.52 -4.44 -15.28
C SER A 23 -35.23 -4.52 -16.11
N THR A 24 -35.34 -4.42 -17.44
CA THR A 24 -34.19 -4.36 -18.35
C THR A 24 -33.41 -3.05 -18.19
N TYR A 25 -34.13 -1.94 -18.01
CA TYR A 25 -33.57 -0.62 -17.74
C TYR A 25 -32.80 -0.63 -16.43
N GLU A 26 -33.40 -1.05 -15.32
CA GLU A 26 -32.73 -1.09 -14.01
C GLU A 26 -31.49 -2.00 -14.02
N LEU A 27 -31.54 -3.12 -14.74
CA LEU A 27 -30.41 -4.05 -14.84
C LEU A 27 -29.23 -3.48 -15.64
N TYR A 28 -29.49 -2.77 -16.75
CA TYR A 28 -28.44 -2.37 -17.69
C TYR A 28 -28.04 -0.89 -17.59
N ARG A 29 -28.90 -0.04 -17.04
CA ARG A 29 -28.65 1.41 -16.89
C ARG A 29 -27.34 1.70 -16.15
N PRO A 30 -27.01 1.06 -15.01
CA PRO A 30 -25.74 1.35 -14.33
C PRO A 30 -24.51 1.05 -15.21
N ARG A 31 -24.57 -0.03 -16.00
CA ARG A 31 -23.48 -0.46 -16.89
C ARG A 31 -23.30 0.49 -18.08
N ILE A 32 -24.40 0.94 -18.70
CA ILE A 32 -24.37 1.89 -19.82
C ILE A 32 -23.94 3.29 -19.36
N ARG A 33 -24.44 3.75 -18.21
CA ARG A 33 -24.01 5.02 -17.61
C ARG A 33 -22.52 5.04 -17.30
N LYS A 34 -22.02 3.96 -16.71
CA LYS A 34 -20.59 3.80 -16.42
C LYS A 34 -19.74 3.79 -17.68
N TYR A 35 -20.23 3.18 -18.76
CA TYR A 35 -19.56 3.25 -20.07
C TYR A 35 -19.47 4.69 -20.61
N PHE A 36 -20.56 5.48 -20.53
CA PHE A 36 -20.53 6.88 -20.96
C PHE A 36 -19.64 7.76 -20.09
N SER A 37 -19.64 7.59 -18.77
CA SER A 37 -18.76 8.36 -17.88
C SER A 37 -17.28 8.07 -18.10
N LEU A 38 -16.94 6.92 -18.69
CA LEU A 38 -15.56 6.58 -19.04
C LEU A 38 -15.12 7.15 -20.39
N LYS A 39 -16.05 7.36 -21.33
CA LYS A 39 -15.75 7.81 -22.69
C LYS A 39 -15.99 9.31 -22.90
N LEU A 40 -16.90 9.90 -22.14
CA LEU A 40 -17.38 11.28 -22.32
C LEU A 40 -17.40 12.01 -20.97
N ASN A 41 -17.73 13.31 -20.98
CA ASN A 41 -17.89 14.08 -19.74
C ASN A 41 -18.98 13.43 -18.85
N PRO A 42 -18.74 13.19 -17.54
CA PRO A 42 -19.70 12.53 -16.66
C PRO A 42 -21.02 13.31 -16.57
N MET A 43 -20.97 14.64 -16.74
CA MET A 43 -22.15 15.51 -16.74
C MET A 43 -23.13 15.19 -17.86
N VAL A 44 -22.68 14.59 -18.97
CA VAL A 44 -23.57 14.16 -20.07
C VAL A 44 -23.91 12.67 -20.02
N ALA A 45 -23.32 11.91 -19.09
CA ALA A 45 -23.47 10.46 -19.06
C ALA A 45 -24.91 10.02 -18.73
N ASP A 46 -25.60 10.74 -17.82
CA ASP A 46 -27.00 10.46 -17.49
C ASP A 46 -27.94 10.73 -18.67
N ASP A 47 -27.78 11.87 -19.35
CA ASP A 47 -28.58 12.24 -20.53
C ASP A 47 -28.38 11.26 -21.70
N LEU A 48 -27.12 10.87 -21.97
CA LEU A 48 -26.82 9.92 -23.04
C LEU A 48 -27.32 8.52 -22.70
N THR A 49 -27.29 8.13 -21.42
CA THR A 49 -27.89 6.87 -20.96
C THR A 49 -29.38 6.89 -21.23
N GLN A 50 -30.10 7.96 -20.86
CA GLN A 50 -31.53 8.09 -21.16
C GLN A 50 -31.81 7.99 -22.66
N GLN A 51 -31.03 8.68 -23.50
CA GLN A 51 -31.18 8.61 -24.96
C GLN A 51 -30.97 7.20 -25.53
N VAL A 52 -30.02 6.43 -25.00
CA VAL A 52 -29.81 5.04 -25.43
C VAL A 52 -31.02 4.17 -25.11
N PHE A 53 -31.57 4.29 -23.90
CA PHE A 53 -32.72 3.49 -23.52
C PHE A 53 -34.00 3.92 -24.25
N LEU A 54 -34.20 5.21 -24.52
CA LEU A 54 -35.29 5.68 -25.38
C LEU A 54 -35.19 5.09 -26.80
N LYS A 55 -34.01 5.15 -27.42
CA LYS A 55 -33.77 4.52 -28.73
C LYS A 55 -33.95 3.01 -28.68
N ALA A 56 -33.57 2.36 -27.58
CA ALA A 56 -33.75 0.94 -27.39
C ALA A 56 -35.23 0.56 -27.30
N VAL A 57 -36.06 1.34 -26.58
CA VAL A 57 -37.53 1.14 -26.54
C VAL A 57 -38.12 1.31 -27.94
N GLU A 58 -37.77 2.40 -28.64
CA GLU A 58 -38.31 2.70 -29.97
C GLU A 58 -37.96 1.60 -30.98
N ASN A 59 -36.75 1.05 -30.89
CA ASN A 59 -36.22 0.10 -31.87
C ASN A 59 -36.26 -1.36 -31.40
N ILE A 60 -36.87 -1.67 -30.24
CA ILE A 60 -36.87 -3.03 -29.68
C ILE A 60 -37.48 -4.06 -30.63
N HIS A 61 -38.45 -3.63 -31.44
CA HIS A 61 -39.11 -4.44 -32.47
C HIS A 61 -38.15 -4.91 -33.58
N THR A 62 -36.98 -4.27 -33.73
CA THR A 62 -35.96 -4.63 -34.72
C THR A 62 -34.96 -5.67 -34.19
N PHE A 63 -35.00 -6.00 -32.90
CA PHE A 63 -34.10 -6.96 -32.28
C PHE A 63 -34.45 -8.39 -32.68
N LYS A 64 -33.59 -9.01 -33.51
CA LYS A 64 -33.80 -10.35 -34.07
C LYS A 64 -33.15 -11.49 -33.25
N GLY A 65 -32.75 -11.23 -32.00
CA GLY A 65 -32.18 -12.27 -31.11
C GLY A 65 -30.82 -12.84 -31.54
N ARG A 66 -30.09 -12.16 -32.45
CA ARG A 66 -28.78 -12.62 -32.94
C ARG A 66 -27.63 -12.40 -31.95
N SER A 67 -27.86 -11.55 -30.95
CA SER A 67 -27.00 -11.32 -29.78
C SER A 67 -27.85 -11.41 -28.51
N ASN A 68 -27.22 -11.34 -27.33
CA ASN A 68 -28.02 -11.06 -26.13
C ASN A 68 -28.53 -9.60 -26.18
N LEU A 69 -29.55 -9.31 -25.39
CA LEU A 69 -30.22 -8.01 -25.38
C LEU A 69 -29.27 -6.89 -24.97
N PHE A 70 -28.41 -7.15 -23.98
CA PHE A 70 -27.38 -6.21 -23.53
C PHE A 70 -26.44 -5.79 -24.66
N THR A 71 -25.88 -6.74 -25.43
CA THR A 71 -24.99 -6.45 -26.57
C THR A 71 -25.68 -5.57 -27.62
N TRP A 72 -26.97 -5.81 -27.87
CA TRP A 72 -27.72 -5.00 -28.83
C TRP A 72 -27.94 -3.56 -28.33
N ILE A 73 -28.30 -3.39 -27.06
CA ILE A 73 -28.41 -2.06 -26.41
C ILE A 73 -27.04 -1.37 -26.37
N PHE A 74 -25.97 -2.12 -26.12
CA PHE A 74 -24.61 -1.58 -26.06
C PHE A 74 -24.13 -1.05 -27.42
N ASN A 75 -24.51 -1.69 -28.53
CA ASN A 75 -24.23 -1.17 -29.87
C ASN A 75 -24.91 0.19 -30.13
N ILE A 76 -26.11 0.41 -29.57
CA ILE A 76 -26.79 1.71 -29.60
C ILE A 76 -25.98 2.74 -28.80
N ALA A 77 -25.41 2.36 -27.65
CA ALA A 77 -24.55 3.22 -26.85
C ALA A 77 -23.24 3.59 -27.58
N GLN A 78 -22.53 2.62 -28.17
CA GLN A 78 -21.34 2.88 -28.98
C GLN A 78 -21.60 3.83 -30.15
N ASN A 79 -22.69 3.63 -30.88
CA ASN A 79 -23.07 4.54 -31.97
C ASN A 79 -23.39 5.95 -31.44
N THR A 80 -23.98 6.05 -30.24
CA THR A 80 -24.25 7.33 -29.58
C THR A 80 -22.94 8.04 -29.20
N VAL A 81 -21.94 7.34 -28.67
CA VAL A 81 -20.59 7.88 -28.41
C VAL A 81 -19.93 8.39 -29.70
N LYS A 82 -19.95 7.59 -30.78
CA LYS A 82 -19.38 7.98 -32.08
C LYS A 82 -20.03 9.24 -32.63
N ASN A 83 -21.34 9.40 -32.46
CA ASN A 83 -22.07 10.58 -32.88
C ASN A 83 -21.72 11.82 -32.05
N GLU A 84 -21.55 11.66 -30.73
CA GLU A 84 -21.13 12.75 -29.84
C GLU A 84 -19.71 13.23 -30.16
N TYR A 85 -18.75 12.33 -30.38
CA TYR A 85 -17.40 12.73 -30.81
C TYR A 85 -17.43 13.49 -32.14
N ARG A 86 -18.23 13.04 -33.11
CA ARG A 86 -18.43 13.77 -34.38
C ARG A 86 -19.09 15.13 -34.18
N ARG A 87 -19.94 15.30 -33.16
CA ARG A 87 -20.60 16.57 -32.81
C ARG A 87 -19.60 17.54 -32.18
N ILE A 88 -18.80 17.06 -31.23
CA ILE A 88 -17.74 17.82 -30.54
C ILE A 88 -16.69 18.30 -31.56
N SER A 89 -16.21 17.39 -32.42
CA SER A 89 -15.21 17.70 -33.46
C SER A 89 -15.70 18.75 -34.48
N ARG A 90 -17.01 18.80 -34.78
CA ARG A 90 -17.59 19.76 -35.74
C ARG A 90 -17.81 21.17 -35.17
N LYS A 91 -17.81 21.34 -33.84
CA LYS A 91 -18.16 22.62 -33.20
C LYS A 91 -17.02 23.64 -33.09
N LYS A 92 -15.75 23.30 -33.38
CA LYS A 92 -14.58 24.20 -33.15
C LYS A 92 -14.57 24.83 -31.73
N GLU A 93 -15.21 24.19 -30.76
CA GLU A 93 -14.90 24.41 -29.36
C GLU A 93 -13.50 23.82 -29.15
N SER A 94 -12.61 24.58 -28.50
CA SER A 94 -11.23 24.17 -28.20
C SER A 94 -11.20 22.71 -27.69
N PRO A 95 -10.23 21.87 -28.07
CA PRO A 95 -10.01 20.61 -27.39
C PRO A 95 -9.94 20.91 -25.90
N PHE A 96 -10.93 20.39 -25.17
CA PHE A 96 -11.07 20.62 -23.77
C PHE A 96 -9.85 20.01 -23.06
N ASP A 97 -9.34 20.76 -22.09
CA ASP A 97 -8.16 20.45 -21.32
C ASP A 97 -8.40 19.20 -20.45
N PHE A 98 -7.51 18.22 -20.56
CA PHE A 98 -7.57 16.99 -19.74
C PHE A 98 -7.31 17.27 -18.24
N THR A 99 -6.88 18.48 -17.86
CA THR A 99 -6.72 18.92 -16.46
C THR A 99 -8.04 18.97 -15.69
N ALA A 100 -9.19 19.09 -16.36
CA ALA A 100 -10.48 19.21 -15.68
C ALA A 100 -10.98 17.90 -15.02
N TYR A 101 -10.31 16.77 -15.25
CA TYR A 101 -10.62 15.52 -14.57
C TYR A 101 -9.91 15.35 -13.23
N GLU A 102 -9.09 16.31 -12.78
CA GLU A 102 -8.41 16.23 -11.48
C GLU A 102 -9.35 16.29 -10.27
N SER A 103 -10.64 16.55 -10.44
CA SER A 103 -11.57 16.60 -9.30
C SER A 103 -13.01 16.25 -9.70
N GLN A 104 -13.32 14.97 -9.76
CA GLN A 104 -14.69 14.50 -9.49
C GLN A 104 -14.63 13.12 -8.84
N SER A 105 -14.68 13.20 -7.52
CA SER A 105 -14.98 12.16 -6.55
C SER A 105 -15.84 11.03 -7.10
N ILE A 106 -15.23 9.84 -7.19
CA ILE A 106 -15.97 8.59 -7.04
C ILE A 106 -16.42 8.56 -5.57
N SER A 107 -17.59 9.13 -5.30
CA SER A 107 -18.34 8.86 -4.06
C SER A 107 -18.86 7.42 -4.16
N LEU A 108 -17.98 6.47 -3.87
CA LEU A 108 -18.37 5.23 -3.24
C LEU A 108 -18.10 5.41 -1.75
N GLU A 109 -18.95 4.85 -0.91
CA GLU A 109 -18.88 4.81 0.55
C GLU A 109 -17.66 4.03 1.08
N PHE A 110 -16.47 4.44 0.62
CA PHE A 110 -15.15 3.89 0.91
C PHE A 110 -14.10 4.98 1.08
N THR A 111 -14.45 6.27 0.92
CA THR A 111 -13.53 7.41 0.89
C THR A 111 -13.29 8.07 2.25
N ASN A 112 -13.07 7.28 3.31
CA ASN A 112 -12.44 7.81 4.53
C ASN A 112 -10.91 7.62 4.56
N TYR A 113 -10.31 7.11 3.48
CA TYR A 113 -8.87 6.99 3.35
C TYR A 113 -8.43 7.39 1.94
N VAL A 114 -7.78 8.56 1.87
CA VAL A 114 -6.78 9.04 0.91
C VAL A 114 -6.97 8.67 -0.57
N ASP A 115 -7.18 9.72 -1.36
CA ASP A 115 -7.16 9.79 -2.83
C ASP A 115 -5.89 9.13 -3.41
N PHE A 116 -5.99 7.88 -3.85
CA PHE A 116 -5.00 7.23 -4.71
C PHE A 116 -5.50 7.28 -6.14
N ARG A 117 -4.92 8.15 -6.96
CA ARG A 117 -4.98 8.03 -8.42
C ARG A 117 -3.69 7.38 -8.91
N ILE A 118 -3.66 6.06 -8.93
CA ILE A 118 -2.92 5.41 -10.02
C ILE A 118 -3.63 5.92 -11.27
N ASP A 119 -2.94 6.71 -12.11
CA ASP A 119 -3.51 7.16 -13.37
C ASP A 119 -3.56 5.97 -14.34
N ILE A 120 -4.53 5.09 -14.07
CA ILE A 120 -4.92 3.99 -14.93
C ILE A 120 -5.22 4.56 -16.33
N GLY A 121 -5.69 5.81 -16.44
CA GLY A 121 -5.87 6.51 -17.72
C GLY A 121 -4.57 6.63 -18.50
N ALA A 122 -3.48 7.11 -17.88
CA ALA A 122 -2.17 7.22 -18.53
C ALA A 122 -1.60 5.86 -18.96
N ALA A 123 -1.74 4.83 -18.13
CA ALA A 123 -1.29 3.47 -18.48
C ALA A 123 -2.16 2.83 -19.58
N LEU A 124 -3.49 3.06 -19.55
CA LEU A 124 -4.40 2.62 -20.59
C LEU A 124 -4.15 3.34 -21.91
N ASN A 125 -3.78 4.62 -21.89
CA ASN A 125 -3.49 5.42 -23.09
C ASN A 125 -2.30 4.87 -23.92
N GLN A 126 -1.45 4.02 -23.34
CA GLN A 126 -0.36 3.33 -24.05
C GLN A 126 -0.82 2.08 -24.81
N LEU A 127 -2.04 1.61 -24.55
CA LEU A 127 -2.64 0.50 -25.30
C LEU A 127 -3.28 1.02 -26.59
N ASP A 128 -3.40 0.15 -27.59
CA ASP A 128 -4.18 0.48 -28.78
C ASP A 128 -5.68 0.65 -28.41
N GLU A 129 -6.42 1.42 -29.20
CA GLU A 129 -7.82 1.77 -28.90
C GLU A 129 -8.71 0.53 -28.67
N VAL A 130 -8.43 -0.55 -29.39
CA VAL A 130 -9.16 -1.82 -29.32
C VAL A 130 -8.88 -2.54 -28.00
N ASP A 131 -7.62 -2.58 -27.57
CA ASP A 131 -7.18 -3.17 -26.32
C ASP A 131 -7.71 -2.37 -25.11
N GLN A 132 -7.70 -1.03 -25.20
CA GLN A 132 -8.34 -0.16 -24.21
C GLN A 132 -9.83 -0.45 -24.09
N GLU A 133 -10.52 -0.62 -25.23
CA GLU A 133 -11.95 -0.94 -25.26
C GLU A 133 -12.22 -2.33 -24.67
N ILE A 134 -11.40 -3.34 -24.98
CA ILE A 134 -11.52 -4.69 -24.41
C ILE A 134 -11.37 -4.65 -22.88
N ILE A 135 -10.41 -3.89 -22.33
CA ILE A 135 -10.21 -3.75 -20.88
C ILE A 135 -11.37 -3.00 -20.22
N ALA A 136 -11.80 -1.89 -20.82
CA ALA A 136 -12.93 -1.10 -20.33
C ALA A 136 -14.20 -1.97 -20.22
N LEU A 137 -14.50 -2.72 -21.29
CA LEU A 137 -15.65 -3.62 -21.33
C LEU A 137 -15.53 -4.73 -20.28
N ARG A 138 -14.34 -5.31 -20.12
CA ARG A 138 -14.14 -6.46 -19.22
C ARG A 138 -14.23 -6.09 -17.74
N PHE A 139 -13.58 -5.01 -17.34
CA PHE A 139 -13.35 -4.70 -15.92
C PHE A 139 -14.18 -3.55 -15.38
N PHE A 140 -14.69 -2.67 -16.25
CA PHE A 140 -15.48 -1.53 -15.81
C PHE A 140 -16.96 -1.68 -16.16
N VAL A 141 -17.29 -2.40 -17.24
CA VAL A 141 -18.67 -2.65 -17.69
C VAL A 141 -19.11 -4.10 -17.41
N ASP A 142 -18.24 -4.93 -16.82
CA ASP A 142 -18.50 -6.32 -16.44
C ASP A 142 -18.96 -7.23 -17.59
N CYS A 143 -18.49 -6.98 -18.81
CA CYS A 143 -18.79 -7.82 -19.97
C CYS A 143 -18.04 -9.16 -19.93
N THR A 144 -18.71 -10.21 -20.40
CA THR A 144 -18.10 -11.52 -20.64
C THR A 144 -17.30 -11.53 -21.94
N LEU A 145 -16.32 -12.43 -22.07
CA LEU A 145 -15.51 -12.55 -23.29
C LEU A 145 -16.35 -12.77 -24.57
N PRO A 146 -17.43 -13.58 -24.55
CA PRO A 146 -18.35 -13.71 -25.70
C PRO A 146 -19.10 -12.42 -26.03
N GLU A 147 -19.48 -11.61 -25.04
CA GLU A 147 -20.12 -10.31 -25.26
C GLU A 147 -19.13 -9.32 -25.88
N ILE A 148 -17.92 -9.23 -25.34
CA ILE A 148 -16.86 -8.36 -25.86
C ILE A 148 -16.56 -8.74 -27.31
N ALA A 149 -16.42 -10.03 -27.63
CA ALA A 149 -16.20 -10.52 -28.98
C ALA A 149 -17.26 -10.05 -29.99
N LYS A 150 -18.53 -10.00 -29.57
CA LYS A 150 -19.62 -9.47 -30.40
C LYS A 150 -19.55 -7.95 -30.52
N ILE A 151 -19.20 -7.25 -29.45
CA ILE A 151 -19.12 -5.78 -29.39
C ILE A 151 -17.97 -5.24 -30.24
N VAL A 152 -16.79 -5.86 -30.19
CA VAL A 152 -15.61 -5.44 -30.97
C VAL A 152 -15.50 -6.14 -32.34
N GLU A 153 -16.48 -6.96 -32.72
CA GLU A 153 -16.53 -7.73 -33.97
C GLU A 153 -15.31 -8.64 -34.21
N MET A 154 -14.86 -9.34 -33.16
CA MET A 154 -13.70 -10.23 -33.19
C MET A 154 -14.06 -11.67 -32.77
N ARG A 155 -13.20 -12.63 -33.10
CA ARG A 155 -13.30 -13.99 -32.52
C ARG A 155 -13.01 -13.93 -31.02
N GLU A 156 -13.74 -14.69 -30.21
CA GLU A 156 -13.54 -14.74 -28.75
C GLU A 156 -12.10 -15.12 -28.37
N SER A 157 -11.47 -16.04 -29.13
CA SER A 157 -10.06 -16.38 -28.94
C SER A 157 -9.10 -15.22 -29.20
N ALA A 158 -9.43 -14.34 -30.15
CA ALA A 158 -8.64 -13.14 -30.43
C ALA A 158 -8.81 -12.07 -29.33
N VAL A 159 -10.04 -11.89 -28.82
CA VAL A 159 -10.32 -11.02 -27.65
C VAL A 159 -9.57 -11.52 -26.42
N LYS A 160 -9.63 -12.83 -26.14
CA LYS A 160 -8.90 -13.45 -25.03
C LYS A 160 -7.40 -13.20 -25.12
N ASN A 161 -6.81 -13.43 -26.30
CA ASN A 161 -5.37 -13.23 -26.51
C ASN A 161 -4.97 -11.74 -26.40
N ARG A 162 -5.79 -10.83 -26.92
CA ARG A 162 -5.56 -9.39 -26.75
C ARG A 162 -5.64 -8.99 -25.28
N LEU A 163 -6.70 -9.37 -24.57
CA LEU A 163 -6.86 -9.11 -23.14
C LEU A 163 -5.64 -9.55 -22.33
N TYR A 164 -5.15 -10.78 -22.51
CA TYR A 164 -3.95 -11.25 -21.80
C TYR A 164 -2.69 -10.45 -22.15
N ARG A 165 -2.51 -10.09 -23.43
CA ARG A 165 -1.35 -9.28 -23.86
C ARG A 165 -1.42 -7.85 -23.33
N SER A 166 -2.60 -7.24 -23.32
CA SER A 166 -2.81 -5.90 -22.79
C SER A 166 -2.61 -5.88 -21.27
N LEU A 167 -3.06 -6.92 -20.56
CA LEU A 167 -2.77 -7.08 -19.13
C LEU A 167 -1.28 -7.27 -18.85
N GLU A 168 -0.56 -8.02 -19.69
CA GLU A 168 0.90 -8.20 -19.54
C GLU A 168 1.67 -6.90 -19.84
N LYS A 169 1.26 -6.14 -20.87
CA LYS A 169 1.82 -4.81 -21.15
C LYS A 169 1.57 -3.86 -19.99
N LEU A 170 0.32 -3.78 -19.50
CA LEU A 170 0.00 -2.98 -18.32
C LEU A 170 0.80 -3.44 -17.10
N ARG A 171 0.96 -4.75 -16.89
CA ARG A 171 1.79 -5.27 -15.79
C ARG A 171 3.24 -4.82 -15.91
N LYS A 172 3.81 -4.80 -17.12
CA LYS A 172 5.17 -4.35 -17.36
C LYS A 172 5.32 -2.84 -17.19
N GLU A 173 4.40 -2.06 -17.74
CA GLU A 173 4.35 -0.59 -17.61
C GLU A 173 4.12 -0.17 -16.16
N LEU A 174 3.24 -0.86 -15.43
CA LEU A 174 3.01 -0.65 -14.00
C LEU A 174 4.21 -1.11 -13.15
N LYS A 175 5.05 -2.02 -13.67
CA LYS A 175 6.31 -2.46 -13.05
C LYS A 175 7.49 -1.54 -13.39
N GLU A 176 7.51 -0.92 -14.56
CA GLU A 176 8.42 0.19 -14.91
C GLU A 176 8.01 1.48 -14.18
N TRP A 177 6.71 1.68 -13.89
CA TRP A 177 6.22 2.57 -12.83
C TRP A 177 6.64 2.10 -11.42
N GLY A 178 7.08 0.86 -11.26
CA GLY A 178 7.78 0.41 -10.05
C GLY A 178 9.15 1.08 -9.90
N ASP A 179 9.78 1.58 -10.96
CA ASP A 179 10.96 2.46 -10.88
C ASP A 179 10.57 3.92 -10.53
N ILE A 180 9.27 4.22 -10.52
CA ILE A 180 8.65 5.39 -9.84
C ILE A 180 8.49 5.09 -8.32
N THR A 181 9.31 4.19 -7.78
CA THR A 181 9.43 3.84 -6.36
C THR A 181 9.65 5.06 -5.47
N ILE A 182 10.35 6.09 -5.98
CA ILE A 182 10.57 7.38 -5.31
C ILE A 182 9.26 8.15 -5.04
N MET A 183 8.21 7.92 -5.83
CA MET A 183 6.87 8.51 -5.65
C MET A 183 5.98 7.66 -4.74
N SER A 184 6.12 6.32 -4.76
CA SER A 184 5.39 5.41 -3.86
C SER A 184 5.73 5.60 -2.37
N ILE A 185 6.96 6.02 -2.07
CA ILE A 185 7.40 6.28 -0.70
C ILE A 185 6.73 7.55 -0.12
N GLN A 186 6.44 8.56 -0.97
CA GLN A 186 5.69 9.76 -0.56
C GLN A 186 4.27 9.42 -0.10
N ASP A 187 3.65 8.43 -0.73
CA ASP A 187 2.33 7.95 -0.34
C ASP A 187 2.36 6.95 0.83
N LEU A 188 3.48 6.25 1.03
CA LEU A 188 3.70 5.36 2.17
C LEU A 188 3.92 6.13 3.48
N ILE A 189 4.49 7.34 3.43
CA ILE A 189 4.86 8.09 4.64
C ILE A 189 4.00 9.35 4.76
N SER A 190 3.17 9.44 5.81
CA SER A 190 2.57 10.71 6.25
C SER A 190 3.38 11.28 7.41
N ILE A 191 3.54 12.60 7.48
CA ILE A 191 4.17 13.27 8.62
C ILE A 191 3.21 14.33 9.16
N VAL A 192 2.92 14.26 10.45
CA VAL A 192 1.95 15.12 11.15
C VAL A 192 2.60 15.72 12.39
N ASN A 193 2.44 17.02 12.61
CA ASN A 193 2.91 17.67 13.85
C ASN A 193 1.80 17.70 14.90
N LYS A 194 2.12 17.44 16.16
CA LYS A 194 1.19 17.41 17.30
C LYS A 194 1.31 18.63 18.25
N GLY A 195 1.85 19.75 17.77
CA GLY A 195 1.98 21.00 18.53
C GLY A 195 1.02 22.11 18.06
N ASN A 196 0.71 23.05 18.95
CA ASN A 196 -0.25 24.16 18.75
C ASN A 196 0.19 25.28 17.78
N ASN A 197 1.19 25.05 16.92
CA ASN A 197 1.67 26.10 16.02
C ASN A 197 1.01 26.00 14.64
N GLU A 198 -0.11 26.70 14.49
CA GLU A 198 -0.63 27.18 13.21
C GLU A 198 0.37 28.19 12.62
N GLY A 199 1.40 27.68 11.97
CA GLY A 199 2.39 28.51 11.30
C GLY A 199 3.49 27.64 10.71
N THR A 200 3.47 27.45 9.39
CA THR A 200 4.44 26.64 8.65
C THR A 200 5.82 27.30 8.63
N ASN A 201 6.50 27.32 9.78
CA ASN A 201 7.86 27.83 9.93
C ASN A 201 8.84 26.99 9.07
N ASN A 202 9.76 27.63 8.36
CA ASN A 202 10.76 26.97 7.50
C ASN A 202 11.54 25.87 8.25
N ARG A 203 11.73 26.01 9.57
CA ARG A 203 12.37 24.97 10.40
C ARG A 203 11.55 23.68 10.47
N LEU A 204 10.22 23.75 10.58
CA LEU A 204 9.37 22.55 10.60
C LEU A 204 9.32 21.89 9.22
N LYS A 205 9.26 22.67 8.14
CA LYS A 205 9.35 22.13 6.76
C LYS A 205 10.66 21.36 6.56
N LYS A 206 11.77 21.88 7.09
CA LYS A 206 13.07 21.18 7.06
C LYS A 206 13.02 19.86 7.83
N VAL A 207 12.45 19.83 9.03
CA VAL A 207 12.29 18.58 9.81
C VAL A 207 11.49 17.54 9.02
N HIS A 208 10.36 17.94 8.43
CA HIS A 208 9.53 17.05 7.60
C HIS A 208 10.34 16.48 6.44
N HIS A 209 11.04 17.34 5.72
CA HIS A 209 11.90 16.95 4.62
C HIS A 209 13.01 15.99 5.06
N ASP A 210 13.73 16.30 6.13
CA ASP A 210 14.86 15.49 6.61
C ASP A 210 14.40 14.11 7.09
N LEU A 211 13.28 14.02 7.83
CA LEU A 211 12.68 12.76 8.27
C LEU A 211 12.21 11.91 7.08
N PHE A 212 11.53 12.55 6.13
CA PHE A 212 11.06 11.88 4.92
C PHE A 212 12.25 11.34 4.12
N VAL A 213 13.26 12.17 3.85
CA VAL A 213 14.45 11.79 3.08
C VAL A 213 15.23 10.68 3.78
N GLU A 214 15.39 10.76 5.10
CA GLU A 214 16.10 9.72 5.85
C GLU A 214 15.35 8.40 5.77
N LEU A 215 14.04 8.37 6.08
CA LEU A 215 13.29 7.11 6.06
C LEU A 215 13.21 6.54 4.63
N SER A 216 12.99 7.39 3.63
CA SER A 216 12.79 6.96 2.23
C SER A 216 13.98 6.19 1.66
N LYS A 217 15.21 6.55 2.03
CA LYS A 217 16.41 5.84 1.58
C LYS A 217 16.47 4.39 2.09
N HIS A 218 15.71 4.05 3.13
CA HIS A 218 15.79 2.76 3.80
C HIS A 218 14.57 1.86 3.54
N VAL A 219 13.39 2.43 3.21
CA VAL A 219 12.14 1.67 3.03
C VAL A 219 12.34 0.47 2.10
N GLU A 220 12.74 0.71 0.85
CA GLU A 220 12.84 -0.35 -0.17
C GLU A 220 13.85 -1.43 0.24
N ARG A 221 15.01 -1.01 0.75
CA ARG A 221 16.06 -1.92 1.20
C ARG A 221 15.59 -2.80 2.36
N VAL A 222 14.90 -2.22 3.35
CA VAL A 222 14.40 -2.95 4.53
C VAL A 222 13.25 -3.89 4.12
N SER A 223 12.26 -3.40 3.38
CA SER A 223 11.15 -4.23 2.87
C SER A 223 11.63 -5.42 2.07
N SER A 224 12.57 -5.20 1.15
CA SER A 224 13.17 -6.26 0.35
C SER A 224 13.95 -7.26 1.21
N LYS A 225 14.75 -6.77 2.17
CA LYS A 225 15.58 -7.62 3.04
C LYS A 225 14.74 -8.56 3.91
N TYR A 226 13.55 -8.14 4.31
CA TYR A 226 12.63 -8.95 5.11
C TYR A 226 11.50 -9.61 4.30
N ASN A 227 11.58 -9.55 2.96
CA ASN A 227 10.60 -10.13 2.03
C ASN A 227 9.16 -9.73 2.40
N HIS A 228 8.93 -8.46 2.71
CA HIS A 228 7.62 -7.96 3.12
C HIS A 228 7.43 -6.51 2.72
N ASP A 229 6.39 -6.26 1.94
CA ASP A 229 5.95 -4.92 1.62
C ASP A 229 4.99 -4.42 2.71
N PRO A 230 5.16 -3.16 3.19
CA PRO A 230 4.27 -2.51 4.14
C PRO A 230 2.78 -2.71 3.81
N SER A 231 2.00 -3.29 4.74
CA SER A 231 0.56 -3.51 4.50
C SER A 231 -0.28 -2.23 4.52
N ARG A 232 0.27 -1.16 5.10
CA ARG A 232 -0.41 0.13 5.34
C ARG A 232 0.54 1.30 5.21
N LYS A 233 -0.05 2.47 5.03
CA LYS A 233 0.64 3.75 5.17
C LYS A 233 1.19 3.91 6.59
N VAL A 234 2.42 4.38 6.70
CA VAL A 234 3.08 4.75 7.96
C VAL A 234 2.84 6.23 8.24
N VAL A 235 2.40 6.55 9.44
CA VAL A 235 2.20 7.95 9.88
C VAL A 235 3.26 8.27 10.92
N ILE A 236 4.03 9.35 10.72
CA ILE A 236 4.98 9.87 11.69
C ILE A 236 4.34 11.05 12.41
N GLU A 237 3.99 10.87 13.66
CA GLU A 237 3.52 11.93 14.55
C GLU A 237 4.71 12.55 15.29
N ILE A 238 4.95 13.84 15.02
CA ILE A 238 6.05 14.61 15.62
C ILE A 238 5.50 15.44 16.77
N TYR A 239 5.98 15.15 17.97
CA TYR A 239 5.66 15.89 19.19
C TYR A 239 6.66 17.01 19.42
N PRO A 240 6.23 18.19 19.90
CA PRO A 240 7.08 19.38 19.95
C PRO A 240 8.29 19.24 20.89
N ASP A 241 8.14 18.45 21.96
CA ASP A 241 9.15 18.23 22.99
C ASP A 241 8.91 16.91 23.74
N LEU A 242 9.89 16.51 24.54
CA LEU A 242 9.90 15.24 25.24
C LEU A 242 8.75 15.11 26.26
N PRO A 243 8.44 16.13 27.11
CA PRO A 243 7.30 16.05 28.02
C PRO A 243 5.96 15.85 27.30
N THR A 244 5.73 16.56 26.18
CA THR A 244 4.51 16.41 25.39
C THR A 244 4.40 15.02 24.78
N PHE A 245 5.52 14.46 24.30
CA PHE A 245 5.59 13.09 23.80
C PHE A 245 5.26 12.08 24.90
N HIS A 246 5.92 12.15 26.06
CA HIS A 246 5.72 11.28 27.22
C HIS A 246 4.26 11.29 27.70
N GLN A 247 3.67 12.48 27.80
CA GLN A 247 2.25 12.62 28.14
C GLN A 247 1.34 11.96 27.10
N ALA A 248 1.61 12.14 25.81
CA ALA A 248 0.77 11.62 24.73
C ALA A 248 0.83 10.09 24.57
N VAL A 249 1.91 9.46 25.02
CA VAL A 249 2.05 7.99 25.01
C VAL A 249 1.65 7.35 26.35
N GLY A 250 1.20 8.15 27.33
CA GLY A 250 0.75 7.67 28.63
C GLY A 250 1.86 7.35 29.63
N GLU A 251 3.10 7.79 29.36
CA GLU A 251 4.30 7.48 30.14
C GLU A 251 4.96 8.76 30.66
N ALA A 252 4.27 9.50 31.53
CA ALA A 252 4.69 10.84 31.97
C ALA A 252 6.06 10.86 32.69
N ASP A 253 6.43 9.76 33.34
CA ASP A 253 7.69 9.60 34.08
C ASP A 253 8.73 8.80 33.29
N ALA A 254 8.56 8.68 31.97
CA ALA A 254 9.50 7.93 31.14
C ALA A 254 10.92 8.52 31.18
N PRO A 255 11.96 7.67 31.07
CA PRO A 255 13.33 8.14 31.00
C PRO A 255 13.60 9.07 29.81
N ASN A 256 14.60 9.95 29.94
CA ASN A 256 14.95 10.91 28.89
C ASN A 256 15.41 10.26 27.56
N TRP A 257 15.88 9.02 27.62
CA TRP A 257 16.27 8.28 26.42
C TRP A 257 15.06 7.79 25.61
N PHE A 258 13.87 7.72 26.23
CA PHE A 258 12.64 7.28 25.55
C PHE A 258 12.05 8.43 24.75
N MET A 259 12.31 8.45 23.44
CA MET A 259 11.98 9.57 22.56
C MET A 259 11.09 9.20 21.37
N GLY A 260 10.76 7.91 21.25
CA GLY A 260 9.89 7.44 20.20
C GLY A 260 9.36 6.03 20.46
N THR A 261 8.21 5.74 19.87
CA THR A 261 7.54 4.45 19.91
C THR A 261 6.66 4.29 18.66
N TYR A 262 5.96 3.18 18.53
CA TYR A 262 4.92 3.03 17.52
C TYR A 262 3.67 2.37 18.08
N GLU A 263 2.53 2.72 17.51
CA GLU A 263 1.23 2.14 17.83
C GLU A 263 0.46 1.87 16.54
N GLY A 264 0.18 0.60 16.25
CA GLY A 264 -0.36 0.22 14.95
C GLY A 264 0.61 0.65 13.84
N HIS A 265 0.16 1.53 12.94
CA HIS A 265 0.94 2.05 11.81
C HIS A 265 1.47 3.48 12.05
N ILE A 266 1.39 3.96 13.31
CA ILE A 266 1.76 5.32 13.68
C ILE A 266 3.09 5.27 14.45
N LEU A 267 4.14 5.87 13.89
CA LEU A 267 5.40 6.14 14.58
C LEU A 267 5.26 7.47 15.33
N LYS A 268 5.41 7.45 16.64
CA LYS A 268 5.34 8.62 17.51
C LYS A 268 6.76 9.00 17.90
N ILE A 269 7.20 10.22 17.58
CA ILE A 269 8.57 10.68 17.86
C ILE A 269 8.60 12.09 18.42
N VAL A 270 9.60 12.40 19.24
CA VAL A 270 9.94 13.78 19.59
C VAL A 270 10.50 14.53 18.38
N SER A 271 10.27 15.84 18.31
CA SER A 271 10.83 16.70 17.28
C SER A 271 12.35 16.70 17.32
N PRO A 272 13.05 16.48 16.18
CA PRO A 272 14.49 16.67 16.08
C PRO A 272 14.98 18.07 16.52
N LEU A 273 14.10 19.08 16.50
CA LEU A 273 14.41 20.44 16.97
C LEU A 273 14.48 20.56 18.49
N ASN A 274 13.86 19.64 19.22
CA ASN A 274 13.90 19.60 20.68
C ASN A 274 13.98 18.14 21.18
N PRO A 275 15.10 17.45 20.92
CA PRO A 275 15.23 16.01 21.10
C PRO A 275 15.38 15.57 22.57
N GLY A 276 15.50 16.50 23.51
CA GLY A 276 15.86 16.21 24.89
C GLY A 276 17.38 16.08 25.11
N PRO A 277 17.82 15.72 26.32
CA PRO A 277 19.23 15.74 26.69
C PRO A 277 20.04 14.54 26.19
N GLU A 278 19.39 13.40 25.93
CA GLU A 278 20.05 12.14 25.53
C GLU A 278 20.20 11.98 24.02
N HIS A 279 19.63 12.91 23.23
CA HIS A 279 19.49 12.75 21.78
C HIS A 279 19.93 13.99 21.01
N THR A 280 20.34 13.75 19.77
CA THR A 280 20.70 14.79 18.82
C THR A 280 19.70 14.79 17.67
N TYR A 281 19.66 15.87 16.89
CA TYR A 281 18.86 15.93 15.67
C TYR A 281 19.06 14.69 14.78
N GLN A 282 20.32 14.27 14.60
CA GLN A 282 20.66 13.12 13.75
C GLN A 282 20.26 11.78 14.38
N SER A 283 20.33 11.63 15.71
CA SER A 283 19.88 10.39 16.35
C SER A 283 18.36 10.22 16.24
N ILE A 284 17.57 11.31 16.28
CA ILE A 284 16.12 11.24 16.02
C ILE A 284 15.83 10.80 14.57
N LEU A 285 16.54 11.36 13.59
CA LEU A 285 16.37 10.96 12.18
C LEU A 285 16.61 9.46 12.00
N LYS A 286 17.75 8.95 12.48
CA LYS A 286 18.07 7.51 12.42
C LYS A 286 17.04 6.65 13.13
N SER A 287 16.47 7.15 14.23
CA SER A 287 15.49 6.39 15.00
C SER A 287 14.15 6.26 14.29
N THR A 288 13.86 7.11 13.31
CA THR A 288 12.72 6.89 12.41
C THR A 288 12.88 5.60 11.61
N VAL A 289 14.09 5.30 11.14
CA VAL A 289 14.41 4.03 10.45
C VAL A 289 14.27 2.85 11.42
N HIS A 290 14.74 3.02 12.66
CA HIS A 290 14.58 2.01 13.72
C HIS A 290 13.09 1.69 13.94
N LEU A 291 12.27 2.71 14.19
CA LEU A 291 10.85 2.54 14.50
C LEU A 291 10.06 1.98 13.31
N PHE A 292 10.35 2.45 12.10
CA PHE A 292 9.78 1.88 10.88
C PHE A 292 10.09 0.39 10.75
N THR A 293 11.34 0.01 11.01
CA THR A 293 11.77 -1.38 10.92
C THR A 293 11.08 -2.23 11.98
N MET A 294 11.03 -1.77 13.24
CA MET A 294 10.29 -2.46 14.30
C MET A 294 8.82 -2.68 13.92
N TRP A 295 8.18 -1.64 13.39
CA TRP A 295 6.82 -1.70 12.89
C TRP A 295 6.67 -2.71 11.76
N LEU A 296 7.55 -2.68 10.74
CA LEU A 296 7.51 -3.60 9.62
C LEU A 296 7.63 -5.06 10.08
N ILE A 297 8.52 -5.34 11.03
CA ILE A 297 8.64 -6.68 11.63
C ILE A 297 7.35 -7.07 12.36
N SER A 298 6.73 -6.12 13.07
CA SER A 298 5.42 -6.35 13.71
C SER A 298 4.28 -6.54 12.70
N ASP A 299 4.39 -5.94 11.51
CA ASP A 299 3.43 -6.11 10.40
C ASP A 299 3.56 -7.50 9.75
N ILE A 300 4.78 -8.05 9.69
CA ILE A 300 5.02 -9.45 9.28
C ILE A 300 4.41 -10.41 10.29
N ASN A 301 4.70 -10.19 11.58
CA ASN A 301 4.22 -11.04 12.65
C ASN A 301 4.16 -10.25 13.97
N PRO A 302 2.96 -9.94 14.49
CA PRO A 302 2.82 -9.16 15.72
C PRO A 302 3.29 -9.92 16.98
N ASN A 303 3.46 -11.24 16.89
CA ASN A 303 3.91 -12.07 18.01
C ASN A 303 5.44 -12.11 18.17
N VAL A 304 6.20 -11.40 17.32
CA VAL A 304 7.66 -11.33 17.47
C VAL A 304 8.00 -10.62 18.79
N PRO A 305 8.84 -11.24 19.65
CA PRO A 305 9.31 -10.62 20.88
C PRO A 305 9.81 -9.19 20.65
N LYS A 306 9.48 -8.28 21.57
CA LYS A 306 9.83 -6.86 21.43
C LYS A 306 11.34 -6.66 21.33
N TRP A 307 12.13 -7.40 22.11
CA TRP A 307 13.59 -7.31 22.06
C TRP A 307 14.17 -7.72 20.70
N ILE A 308 13.59 -8.72 20.03
CA ILE A 308 13.99 -9.07 18.65
C ILE A 308 13.65 -7.92 17.69
N ARG A 309 12.46 -7.31 17.81
CA ARG A 309 12.10 -6.12 17.01
C ARG A 309 13.05 -4.96 17.28
N GLN A 310 13.39 -4.69 18.53
CA GLN A 310 14.35 -3.66 18.96
C GLN A 310 15.74 -3.90 18.35
N GLY A 311 16.25 -5.13 18.45
CA GLY A 311 17.52 -5.53 17.87
C GLY A 311 17.56 -5.32 16.36
N ILE A 312 16.52 -5.75 15.65
CA ILE A 312 16.42 -5.59 14.20
C ILE A 312 16.31 -4.11 13.82
N GLY A 313 15.52 -3.33 14.56
CA GLY A 313 15.39 -1.89 14.36
C GLY A 313 16.74 -1.17 14.54
N GLY A 314 17.47 -1.49 15.61
CA GLY A 314 18.79 -0.92 15.87
C GLY A 314 19.81 -1.28 14.79
N TYR A 315 19.81 -2.55 14.38
CA TYR A 315 20.68 -3.10 13.33
C TYR A 315 20.46 -2.40 11.98
N GLU A 316 19.20 -2.28 11.55
CA GLU A 316 18.87 -1.65 10.27
C GLU A 316 19.09 -0.13 10.25
N ALA A 317 18.93 0.52 11.41
CA ALA A 317 19.21 1.95 11.57
C ALA A 317 20.69 2.28 11.79
N LYS A 318 21.55 1.25 11.95
CA LYS A 318 22.98 1.41 12.30
C LYS A 318 23.18 2.40 13.46
N GLN A 319 22.38 2.20 14.51
CA GLN A 319 22.36 3.09 15.66
C GLN A 319 23.57 2.91 16.59
N MET A 320 24.16 1.72 16.60
CA MET A 320 25.28 1.39 17.49
C MET A 320 26.54 1.20 16.66
N THR A 321 27.62 1.88 17.07
CA THR A 321 28.94 1.65 16.50
C THR A 321 29.60 0.47 17.23
N GLU A 322 30.57 -0.16 16.57
CA GLU A 322 31.35 -1.23 17.18
C GLU A 322 32.05 -0.77 18.47
N ASP A 323 32.66 0.42 18.46
CA ASP A 323 33.28 1.02 19.65
C ASP A 323 32.28 1.25 20.79
N PHE A 324 31.06 1.67 20.48
CA PHE A 324 30.02 1.87 21.48
C PHE A 324 29.55 0.54 22.08
N LEU A 325 29.31 -0.47 21.23
CA LEU A 325 28.94 -1.81 21.70
C LEU A 325 30.03 -2.36 22.62
N LYS A 326 31.28 -2.35 22.15
CA LYS A 326 32.42 -2.82 22.95
C LYS A 326 32.53 -2.07 24.27
N GLY A 327 32.53 -0.73 24.23
CA GLY A 327 32.66 0.09 25.43
C GLY A 327 31.50 -0.06 26.43
N SER A 328 30.31 -0.45 25.97
CA SER A 328 29.11 -0.58 26.82
C SER A 328 28.80 -2.01 27.28
N THR A 329 29.33 -3.05 26.61
CA THR A 329 29.04 -4.45 26.93
C THR A 329 30.26 -5.30 27.33
N GLU A 330 31.50 -4.83 27.14
CA GLU A 330 32.72 -5.63 27.39
C GLU A 330 32.81 -6.15 28.83
N GLU A 331 32.46 -5.34 29.83
CA GLU A 331 32.46 -5.78 31.23
C GLU A 331 31.40 -6.84 31.49
N ALA A 332 30.17 -6.66 31.00
CA ALA A 332 29.08 -7.61 31.15
C ALA A 332 29.42 -8.95 30.46
N ILE A 333 29.99 -8.91 29.26
CA ILE A 333 30.43 -10.11 28.52
C ILE A 333 31.54 -10.84 29.29
N ARG A 334 32.52 -10.10 29.82
CA ARG A 334 33.62 -10.68 30.62
C ARG A 334 33.13 -11.34 31.90
N ASN A 335 32.13 -10.74 32.55
CA ASN A 335 31.54 -11.24 33.79
C ASN A 335 30.44 -12.30 33.57
N LEU A 336 30.11 -12.63 32.32
CA LEU A 336 29.00 -13.51 31.94
C LEU A 336 27.62 -13.00 32.40
N GLU A 337 27.47 -11.68 32.49
CA GLU A 337 26.21 -10.98 32.79
C GLU A 337 25.45 -10.68 31.49
N ILE A 338 25.37 -11.67 30.60
CA ILE A 338 24.64 -11.57 29.34
C ILE A 338 23.20 -12.05 29.60
N PRO A 339 22.18 -11.19 29.40
CA PRO A 339 20.81 -11.56 29.71
C PRO A 339 20.35 -12.73 28.83
N SER A 340 19.57 -13.62 29.44
CA SER A 340 18.82 -14.66 28.74
C SER A 340 17.75 -14.04 27.83
N PHE A 341 17.27 -14.81 26.86
CA PHE A 341 16.16 -14.37 26.01
C PHE A 341 14.85 -14.17 26.79
N GLU A 342 14.68 -14.89 27.91
CA GLU A 342 13.56 -14.70 28.84
C GLU A 342 13.68 -13.36 29.57
N GLU A 343 14.85 -13.01 30.09
CA GLU A 343 15.09 -11.69 30.70
C GLU A 343 14.91 -10.55 29.69
N LEU A 344 15.29 -10.75 28.42
CA LEU A 344 15.08 -9.78 27.35
C LEU A 344 13.59 -9.60 26.99
N ASN A 345 12.69 -10.51 27.38
CA ASN A 345 11.26 -10.29 27.24
C ASN A 345 10.70 -9.30 28.29
N ASN A 346 11.53 -8.77 29.18
CA ASN A 346 11.11 -7.75 30.12
C ASN A 346 10.69 -6.45 29.39
N ASP A 347 9.45 -6.03 29.64
CA ASP A 347 8.84 -4.84 29.06
C ASP A 347 8.99 -3.56 29.91
N THR A 348 9.76 -3.59 31.01
CA THR A 348 10.02 -2.44 31.88
C THR A 348 11.17 -1.55 31.40
N TRP A 349 11.35 -0.40 32.05
CA TRP A 349 12.49 0.50 31.84
C TRP A 349 13.85 -0.11 32.21
N ASP A 350 13.86 -1.23 32.94
CA ASP A 350 15.09 -1.96 33.31
C ASP A 350 15.79 -2.58 32.10
N PHE A 351 15.13 -2.62 30.94
CA PHE A 351 15.69 -3.11 29.69
C PHE A 351 17.02 -2.42 29.33
N GLU A 352 17.17 -1.11 29.57
CA GLU A 352 18.47 -0.41 29.37
C GLU A 352 19.47 -0.74 30.49
N THR A 353 19.01 -0.93 31.73
CA THR A 353 19.88 -1.27 32.87
C THR A 353 20.67 -2.55 32.61
N MET A 354 20.03 -3.55 32.01
CA MET A 354 20.65 -4.83 31.62
C MET A 354 21.28 -4.83 30.21
N LYS A 355 21.46 -3.65 29.59
CA LYS A 355 22.00 -3.51 28.22
C LYS A 355 21.18 -4.26 27.17
N GLY A 356 19.87 -4.33 27.36
CA GLY A 356 18.94 -5.08 26.53
C GLY A 356 18.95 -4.62 25.07
N PHE A 357 19.09 -3.31 24.82
CA PHE A 357 19.19 -2.80 23.44
C PHE A 357 20.47 -3.30 22.75
N GLN A 358 21.60 -3.25 23.44
CA GLN A 358 22.91 -3.69 22.94
C GLN A 358 22.90 -5.19 22.68
N PHE A 359 22.46 -6.01 23.63
CA PHE A 359 22.41 -7.46 23.45
C PHE A 359 21.38 -7.89 22.41
N SER A 360 20.26 -7.17 22.26
CA SER A 360 19.32 -7.41 21.16
C SER A 360 19.93 -7.13 19.79
N TYR A 361 20.68 -6.04 19.66
CA TYR A 361 21.42 -5.71 18.44
C TYR A 361 22.45 -6.80 18.12
N MET A 362 23.27 -7.17 19.10
CA MET A 362 24.32 -8.19 18.94
C MET A 362 23.74 -9.59 18.65
N PHE A 363 22.54 -9.91 19.14
CA PHE A 363 21.83 -11.13 18.76
C PHE A 363 21.50 -11.14 17.25
N VAL A 364 21.04 -10.01 16.71
CA VAL A 364 20.76 -9.91 15.26
C VAL A 364 22.03 -10.05 14.45
N GLU A 365 23.14 -9.43 14.87
CA GLU A 365 24.46 -9.62 14.25
C GLU A 365 24.88 -11.10 14.27
N PHE A 366 24.83 -11.73 15.43
CA PHE A 366 25.13 -13.15 15.60
C PHE A 366 24.29 -14.03 14.64
N VAL A 367 22.98 -13.82 14.58
CA VAL A 367 22.09 -14.60 13.72
C VAL A 367 22.44 -14.38 12.24
N VAL A 368 22.62 -13.12 11.82
CA VAL A 368 22.92 -12.78 10.43
C VAL A 368 24.28 -13.33 10.01
N GLU A 369 25.31 -13.23 10.86
CA GLU A 369 26.65 -13.70 10.54
C GLU A 369 26.79 -15.22 10.55
N LYS A 370 26.14 -15.91 11.50
CA LYS A 370 26.28 -17.36 11.66
C LYS A 370 25.28 -18.17 10.85
N TYR A 371 24.08 -17.63 10.63
CA TYR A 371 22.97 -18.36 10.01
C TYR A 371 22.37 -17.65 8.79
N GLY A 372 22.77 -16.42 8.51
CA GLY A 372 22.30 -15.65 7.36
C GLY A 372 20.96 -14.96 7.57
N ILE A 373 20.66 -14.03 6.66
CA ILE A 373 19.42 -13.23 6.69
C ILE A 373 18.14 -14.08 6.52
N ASP A 374 18.24 -15.23 5.85
CA ASP A 374 17.11 -16.15 5.68
C ASP A 374 16.70 -16.81 7.00
N ALA A 375 17.66 -17.12 7.87
CA ALA A 375 17.37 -17.66 9.20
C ALA A 375 16.66 -16.62 10.08
N LEU A 376 17.11 -15.35 10.04
CA LEU A 376 16.43 -14.25 10.72
C LEU A 376 15.01 -14.05 10.19
N ASN A 377 14.81 -14.13 8.87
CA ASN A 377 13.49 -14.05 8.23
C ASN A 377 12.54 -15.19 8.66
N LYS A 378 13.06 -16.40 8.85
CA LYS A 378 12.30 -17.52 9.41
C LYS A 378 11.96 -17.28 10.87
N LEU A 379 12.91 -16.78 11.68
CA LEU A 379 12.69 -16.46 13.09
C LEU A 379 11.59 -15.40 13.27
N ILE A 380 11.59 -14.36 12.44
CA ILE A 380 10.51 -13.35 12.44
C ILE A 380 9.14 -14.00 12.19
N ARG A 381 9.04 -14.93 11.25
CA ARG A 381 7.77 -15.59 10.90
C ARG A 381 7.36 -16.70 11.89
N ALA A 382 8.33 -17.28 12.60
CA ALA A 382 8.12 -18.36 13.56
C ALA A 382 9.05 -18.19 14.79
N PRO A 383 8.73 -17.26 15.73
CA PRO A 383 9.63 -16.85 16.81
C PRO A 383 9.95 -17.92 17.85
N HIS A 384 9.24 -19.06 17.83
CA HIS A 384 9.47 -20.19 18.73
C HIS A 384 10.10 -21.42 18.04
N ALA A 385 10.32 -21.37 16.73
CA ALA A 385 10.77 -22.52 15.93
C ALA A 385 12.31 -22.68 15.95
N PHE A 386 12.96 -22.48 17.10
CA PHE A 386 14.43 -22.49 17.21
C PHE A 386 15.05 -23.80 16.70
N ASN A 387 14.46 -24.96 17.06
CA ASN A 387 14.95 -26.26 16.62
C ASN A 387 14.92 -26.42 15.09
N GLU A 388 13.87 -25.93 14.43
CA GLU A 388 13.72 -26.05 12.98
C GLU A 388 14.68 -25.09 12.24
N ILE A 389 14.89 -23.90 12.79
CA ILE A 389 15.65 -22.82 12.15
C ILE A 389 17.16 -22.99 12.40
N PHE A 390 17.56 -23.24 13.64
CA PHE A 390 18.95 -23.23 14.09
C PHE A 390 19.50 -24.61 14.45
N GLN A 391 18.66 -25.65 14.37
CA GLN A 391 19.02 -27.03 14.75
C GLN A 391 19.48 -27.13 16.21
N CYS A 392 18.90 -26.30 17.09
CA CYS A 392 19.11 -26.32 18.53
C CYS A 392 17.95 -25.65 19.28
N SER A 393 17.86 -25.92 20.57
CA SER A 393 16.92 -25.26 21.48
C SER A 393 17.25 -23.77 21.66
N GLU A 394 16.31 -23.04 22.24
CA GLU A 394 16.48 -21.61 22.59
C GLU A 394 17.66 -21.39 23.53
N SER A 395 17.77 -22.20 24.59
CA SER A 395 18.88 -22.12 25.55
C SER A 395 20.23 -22.45 24.91
N GLU A 396 20.28 -23.43 24.00
CA GLU A 396 21.50 -23.74 23.25
C GLU A 396 21.89 -22.62 22.28
N LEU A 397 20.92 -21.95 21.66
CA LEU A 397 21.19 -20.78 20.81
C LEU A 397 21.77 -19.62 21.63
N HIS A 398 21.22 -19.37 22.83
CA HIS A 398 21.75 -18.37 23.76
C HIS A 398 23.20 -18.69 24.15
N MET A 399 23.51 -19.95 24.50
CA MET A 399 24.89 -20.36 24.79
C MET A 399 25.83 -20.13 23.60
N LYS A 400 25.40 -20.45 22.38
CA LYS A 400 26.18 -20.19 21.16
C LYS A 400 26.40 -18.69 20.93
N MET A 401 25.42 -17.84 21.24
CA MET A 401 25.59 -16.39 21.20
C MET A 401 26.63 -15.93 22.22
N VAL A 402 26.55 -16.40 23.47
CA VAL A 402 27.54 -16.09 24.51
C VAL A 402 28.96 -16.47 24.08
N GLU A 403 29.15 -17.65 23.48
CA GLU A 403 30.44 -18.08 22.94
C GLU A 403 30.92 -17.20 21.77
N TYR A 404 30.01 -16.81 20.88
CA TYR A 404 30.31 -15.90 19.78
C TYR A 404 30.78 -14.53 20.29
N LEU A 405 30.10 -13.96 21.28
CA LEU A 405 30.46 -12.65 21.86
C LEU A 405 31.80 -12.65 22.59
N ARG A 406 32.24 -13.81 23.08
CA ARG A 406 33.54 -13.97 23.75
C ARG A 406 34.69 -14.23 22.78
N SER A 407 34.38 -14.60 21.54
CA SER A 407 35.40 -14.91 20.54
C SER A 407 35.97 -13.59 19.99
N PRO A 408 37.31 -13.42 19.92
CA PRO A 408 37.88 -12.24 19.28
C PRO A 408 37.45 -12.22 17.81
N ALA A 409 37.02 -11.05 17.31
CA ALA A 409 36.68 -10.86 15.91
C ALA A 409 37.84 -11.35 15.02
N PRO A 410 37.57 -12.08 13.92
CA PRO A 410 38.63 -12.48 13.00
C PRO A 410 39.36 -11.24 12.48
N GLN A 411 40.69 -11.23 12.65
CA GLN A 411 41.60 -10.15 12.24
C GLN A 411 41.61 -9.91 10.74
#